data_AF-U5S571-F1
#
_entry.id   AF-U5S571-F1
#
_cell.length_a   1.000
_cell.length_b   1.000
_cell.length_c   1.000
_cell.angle_alpha   90.00
_cell.angle_beta   90.00
_cell.angle_gamma   90.00
#
_symmetry.space_group_name_H-M   'P 1'
#
loop_
_entity.id
_entity.type
_entity.pdbx_description
1 polymer ?
#
loop_
_entity_poly.entity_id
_entity_poly.type
_entity_poly.pdbx_seq_one_letter_code
_entity_poly.pdbx_strand_id
1 'polypeptide(L)'
;MGASGNKQLYFFSEFEQMVNELSRCTPQWGSRFNGSDAVGGMVKAGAYNFLKYLGYQMIGSGSDNTVPFVEGSVAQLSGVCENSRNENYGLTPEYGGTGRLHSWITDLPLEPTKPIDAGMWR
;
A
#
# COMPACT_ATOMS: atom_id res chain seq x y z
N MET A 1 -12.09 -23.19 -25.34
CA MET A 1 -11.68 -22.53 -24.09
C MET A 1 -10.18 -22.76 -23.94
N GLY A 2 -9.37 -21.78 -24.34
CA GLY A 2 -7.90 -21.93 -24.28
C GLY A 2 -7.45 -22.08 -22.84
N ALA A 3 -6.57 -23.04 -22.59
CA ALA A 3 -5.96 -23.25 -21.28
C ALA A 3 -5.40 -21.92 -20.77
N SER A 4 -5.83 -21.48 -19.59
CA SER A 4 -5.28 -20.30 -18.93
C SER A 4 -3.83 -20.60 -18.55
N GLY A 5 -2.89 -20.19 -19.40
CA GLY A 5 -1.47 -20.17 -19.03
C GLY A 5 -1.26 -19.35 -17.76
N ASN A 6 -0.19 -19.63 -17.02
CA ASN A 6 0.20 -18.85 -15.85
C ASN A 6 0.35 -17.37 -16.27
N LYS A 7 -0.62 -16.53 -15.89
CA LYS A 7 -0.54 -15.09 -16.11
C LYS A 7 0.46 -14.52 -15.11
N GLN A 8 1.38 -13.70 -15.60
CA GLN A 8 2.25 -12.92 -14.73
C GLN A 8 1.41 -11.94 -13.92
N LEU A 9 1.70 -11.86 -12.63
CA LEU A 9 1.03 -10.96 -11.70
C LEU A 9 2.00 -9.88 -11.24
N TYR A 10 1.47 -8.68 -11.04
CA TYR A 10 2.21 -7.48 -10.66
C TYR A 10 1.65 -6.94 -9.35
N PHE A 11 2.55 -6.55 -8.46
CA PHE A 11 2.19 -5.80 -7.26
C PHE A 11 2.19 -4.31 -7.54
N PHE A 12 1.25 -3.61 -6.92
CA PHE A 12 1.33 -2.17 -6.79
C PHE A 12 0.94 -1.78 -5.36
N SER A 13 1.53 -0.70 -4.88
CA SER A 13 1.38 -0.23 -3.51
C SER A 13 1.18 1.27 -3.48
N GLU A 14 0.43 1.72 -2.48
CA GLU A 14 0.11 3.10 -2.19
C GLU A 14 0.45 3.40 -0.73
N PHE A 15 0.93 4.62 -0.47
CA PHE A 15 0.98 5.18 0.86
C PHE A 15 -0.08 6.28 0.99
N GLU A 16 -0.92 6.17 2.00
CA GLU A 16 -1.88 7.20 2.38
C GLU A 16 -1.37 7.98 3.58
N GLN A 17 -1.29 9.31 3.46
CA GLN A 17 -0.99 10.18 4.58
C GLN A 17 -2.18 10.24 5.53
N MET A 18 -1.91 9.98 6.82
CA MET A 18 -2.91 10.12 7.89
C MET A 18 -2.72 11.46 8.62
N VAL A 19 -3.71 11.84 9.42
CA VAL A 19 -3.70 13.16 10.07
C VAL A 19 -2.68 13.23 11.22
N ASN A 20 -1.74 14.17 11.10
CA ASN A 20 -0.64 14.36 12.05
C ASN A 20 -1.12 14.78 13.43
N GLU A 21 -2.15 15.62 13.51
CA GLU A 21 -2.67 16.17 14.75
C GLU A 21 -3.28 15.06 15.62
N LEU A 22 -4.04 14.13 15.03
CA LEU A 22 -4.56 12.99 15.80
C LEU A 22 -3.47 11.97 16.14
N SER A 23 -2.44 11.83 15.30
CA SER A 23 -1.29 10.98 15.59
C SER A 23 -0.58 11.41 16.89
N ARG A 24 -0.36 12.72 17.08
CA ARG A 24 0.23 13.29 18.30
C ARG A 24 -0.63 13.12 19.55
N CYS A 25 -1.92 12.86 19.39
CA CYS A 25 -2.86 12.62 20.47
C CYS A 25 -3.10 11.12 20.74
N THR A 26 -2.28 10.24 20.16
CA THR A 26 -2.28 8.82 20.53
C THR A 26 -1.65 8.63 21.91
N PRO A 27 -2.17 7.70 22.75
CA PRO A 27 -3.22 6.73 22.44
C PRO A 27 -4.67 7.25 22.59
N GLN A 28 -4.91 8.39 23.24
CA GLN A 28 -6.25 8.86 23.62
C GLN A 28 -7.20 9.02 22.41
N TRP A 29 -6.66 9.43 21.27
CA TRP A 29 -7.40 9.58 20.01
C TRP A 29 -6.99 8.57 18.93
N GLY A 30 -6.34 7.46 19.32
CA GLY A 30 -5.79 6.47 18.40
C GLY A 30 -6.81 5.84 17.44
N SER A 31 -8.04 5.62 17.88
CA SER A 31 -9.12 5.13 16.99
C SER A 31 -9.50 6.17 15.92
N ARG A 32 -9.54 7.45 16.27
CA ARG A 32 -9.82 8.53 15.31
C ARG A 32 -8.65 8.77 14.36
N PHE A 33 -7.42 8.63 14.85
CA PHE A 33 -6.23 8.59 14.01
C PHE A 33 -6.36 7.47 12.96
N ASN A 34 -6.60 6.22 13.38
CA ASN A 34 -6.79 5.11 12.44
C ASN A 34 -7.94 5.34 11.43
N GLY A 35 -9.03 5.98 11.86
CA GLY A 35 -10.13 6.34 10.96
C GLY A 35 -9.83 7.45 9.94
N SER A 36 -8.62 8.02 9.93
CA SER A 36 -8.20 8.99 8.90
C SER A 36 -7.73 8.35 7.59
N ASP A 37 -7.70 7.01 7.50
CA ASP A 37 -7.58 6.20 6.26
C ASP A 37 -8.89 6.28 5.43
N ALA A 38 -9.37 7.49 5.15
CA ALA A 38 -10.60 7.68 4.38
C ALA A 38 -10.31 7.69 2.87
N VAL A 39 -9.10 8.08 2.46
CA VAL A 39 -8.68 8.14 1.05
C VAL A 39 -8.48 6.73 0.52
N GLY A 40 -7.89 5.82 1.31
CA GLY A 40 -7.67 4.43 0.94
C GLY A 40 -8.98 3.75 0.58
N GLY A 41 -10.06 4.00 1.33
CA GLY A 41 -11.41 3.53 0.99
C GLY A 41 -11.89 3.93 -0.42
N MET A 42 -11.61 5.16 -0.85
CA MET A 42 -12.01 5.65 -2.17
C MET A 42 -11.08 5.16 -3.27
N VAL A 43 -9.77 5.16 -3.04
CA VAL A 43 -8.77 4.73 -4.01
C VAL A 43 -8.91 3.23 -4.30
N LYS A 44 -9.19 2.41 -3.29
CA LYS A 44 -9.50 0.97 -3.43
C LYS A 44 -10.61 0.72 -4.45
N ALA A 45 -11.76 1.35 -4.26
CA ALA A 45 -12.91 1.17 -5.14
C ALA A 45 -12.65 1.74 -6.55
N GLY A 46 -11.95 2.87 -6.63
CA GLY A 46 -11.55 3.49 -7.89
C GLY A 46 -10.60 2.60 -8.71
N ALA A 47 -9.51 2.15 -8.10
CA ALA A 47 -8.52 1.27 -8.71
C ALA A 47 -9.14 -0.06 -9.17
N TYR A 48 -10.00 -0.66 -8.34
CA TYR A 48 -10.71 -1.89 -8.70
C TYR A 48 -11.54 -1.72 -9.96
N ASN A 49 -12.37 -0.67 -9.99
CA ASN A 49 -13.22 -0.42 -11.15
C ASN A 49 -12.40 -0.05 -12.38
N PHE A 50 -11.34 0.74 -12.23
CA PHE A 50 -10.42 1.09 -13.31
C PHE A 50 -9.81 -0.15 -13.98
N LEU A 51 -9.19 -1.04 -13.19
CA LEU A 51 -8.59 -2.27 -13.69
C LEU A 51 -9.64 -3.18 -14.34
N LYS A 52 -10.79 -3.33 -13.69
CA LYS A 52 -11.91 -4.12 -14.20
C LYS A 52 -12.41 -3.62 -15.56
N TYR A 53 -12.55 -2.30 -15.74
CA TYR A 53 -12.99 -1.71 -17.01
C TYR A 53 -11.94 -1.84 -18.12
N LEU A 54 -10.66 -1.94 -17.78
CA LEU A 54 -9.59 -2.27 -18.72
C LEU A 54 -9.48 -3.78 -19.03
N GLY A 55 -10.27 -4.64 -18.37
CA GLY A 55 -10.25 -6.08 -18.56
C GLY A 55 -9.20 -6.82 -17.72
N TYR A 56 -8.63 -6.16 -16.71
CA TYR A 56 -7.65 -6.72 -15.78
C TYR A 56 -8.27 -7.02 -14.42
N GLN A 57 -7.69 -7.97 -13.70
CA GLN A 57 -8.10 -8.30 -12.34
C GLN A 57 -7.39 -7.41 -11.31
N MET A 58 -8.01 -7.27 -10.15
CA MET A 58 -7.39 -6.73 -8.94
C MET A 58 -7.68 -7.68 -7.80
N ILE A 59 -6.64 -8.13 -7.11
CA ILE A 59 -6.72 -9.07 -5.99
C ILE A 59 -6.31 -8.36 -4.71
N GLY A 60 -7.13 -8.55 -3.68
CA GLY A 60 -6.96 -8.02 -2.33
C GLY A 60 -7.75 -6.75 -2.07
N SER A 61 -7.96 -6.43 -0.79
CA SER A 61 -8.66 -5.19 -0.37
C SER A 61 -7.72 -4.12 0.17
N GLY A 62 -6.40 -4.31 0.11
CA GLY A 62 -5.41 -3.33 0.58
C GLY A 62 -5.56 -3.04 2.07
N SER A 63 -5.65 -4.08 2.88
CA SER A 63 -5.65 -3.97 4.33
C SER A 63 -4.99 -5.21 4.94
N ASP A 64 -4.70 -5.14 6.23
CA ASP A 64 -4.08 -6.20 7.02
C ASP A 64 -4.71 -7.58 6.72
N ASN A 65 -3.88 -8.52 6.28
CA ASN A 65 -4.26 -9.91 5.94
C ASN A 65 -5.29 -10.08 4.82
N THR A 66 -5.55 -9.06 4.01
CA THR A 66 -6.47 -9.17 2.85
C THR A 66 -5.74 -9.28 1.52
N VAL A 67 -4.42 -9.36 1.56
CA VAL A 67 -3.53 -9.66 0.45
C VAL A 67 -2.62 -10.83 0.83
N PRO A 68 -2.17 -11.65 -0.13
CA PRO A 68 -1.35 -12.82 0.16
C PRO A 68 0.10 -12.49 0.59
N PHE A 69 0.44 -11.22 0.81
CA PHE A 69 1.78 -10.73 1.12
C PHE A 69 1.74 -9.65 2.21
N VAL A 70 2.87 -9.43 2.88
CA VAL A 70 3.05 -8.37 3.86
C VAL A 70 3.15 -7.02 3.13
N GLU A 71 2.22 -6.10 3.39
CA GLU A 71 2.13 -4.81 2.68
C GLU A 71 3.42 -3.99 2.79
N GLY A 72 4.05 -3.99 3.98
CA GLY A 72 5.36 -3.36 4.17
C GLY A 72 6.39 -3.87 3.15
N SER A 73 6.57 -5.18 3.05
CA SER A 73 7.53 -5.80 2.13
C SER A 73 7.26 -5.43 0.67
N VAL A 74 6.00 -5.37 0.26
CA VAL A 74 5.62 -4.92 -1.08
C VAL A 74 5.98 -3.45 -1.29
N ALA A 75 5.65 -2.58 -0.34
CA ALA A 75 5.96 -1.16 -0.37
C ALA A 75 7.46 -0.86 -0.44
N GLN A 76 8.29 -1.63 0.28
CA GLN A 76 9.75 -1.50 0.22
C GLN A 76 10.31 -1.92 -1.14
N LEU A 77 9.84 -3.05 -1.69
CA LEU A 77 10.30 -3.55 -2.99
C LEU A 77 9.81 -2.70 -4.16
N SER A 78 8.67 -2.02 -4.01
CA SER A 78 8.10 -1.07 -4.98
C SER A 78 8.58 0.37 -4.78
N GLY A 79 9.47 0.64 -3.83
CA GLY A 79 10.06 1.96 -3.64
C GLY A 79 9.14 3.02 -3.04
N VAL A 80 8.08 2.61 -2.34
CA VAL A 80 7.16 3.53 -1.65
C VAL A 80 7.76 4.04 -0.34
N CYS A 81 8.42 3.17 0.42
CA CYS A 81 8.94 3.48 1.74
C CYS A 81 10.20 2.68 2.07
N GLU A 82 10.98 3.11 3.06
CA GLU A 82 11.93 2.24 3.76
C GLU A 82 11.30 1.68 5.04
N ASN A 83 11.86 0.60 5.61
CA ASN A 83 11.35 0.08 6.88
C ASN A 83 11.74 1.00 8.04
N SER A 84 11.08 0.82 9.19
CA SER A 84 11.37 1.56 10.41
C SER A 84 11.93 0.66 11.50
N ARG A 85 12.45 1.30 12.56
CA ARG A 85 12.86 0.61 13.80
C ARG A 85 11.74 -0.18 14.47
N ASN A 86 10.48 0.22 14.30
CA ASN A 86 9.36 -0.49 14.95
C ASN A 86 8.90 -1.72 14.16
N GLU A 87 9.48 -1.95 12.97
CA GLU A 87 9.24 -3.07 12.06
C GLU A 87 7.80 -3.24 11.55
N ASN A 88 6.86 -2.44 12.06
CA ASN A 88 5.44 -2.52 11.73
C ASN A 88 5.04 -1.49 10.67
N TYR A 89 5.71 -0.34 10.65
CA TYR A 89 5.40 0.76 9.73
C TYR A 89 6.58 1.08 8.82
N GLY A 90 6.28 1.32 7.55
CA GLY A 90 7.21 1.95 6.61
C GLY A 90 7.29 3.46 6.82
N LEU A 91 8.42 4.04 6.45
CA LEU A 91 8.67 5.48 6.50
C LEU A 91 8.81 5.99 5.05
N THR A 92 7.99 6.96 4.68
CA THR A 92 8.13 7.67 3.41
C THR A 92 9.06 8.89 3.59
N PRO A 93 9.87 9.26 2.58
CA PRO A 93 10.69 10.46 2.65
C PRO A 93 9.89 11.74 2.91
N GLU A 94 8.67 11.81 2.38
CA GLU A 94 7.82 13.00 2.41
C GLU A 94 7.04 13.12 3.72
N TYR A 95 6.55 12.01 4.28
CA TYR A 95 5.58 12.03 5.38
C TYR A 95 6.01 11.22 6.62
N GLY A 96 7.17 10.55 6.56
CA GLY A 96 7.61 9.67 7.64
C GLY A 96 6.65 8.49 7.83
N GLY A 97 6.38 8.14 9.09
CA GLY A 97 5.56 6.98 9.45
C GLY A 97 4.08 7.28 9.72
N THR A 98 3.64 8.52 9.52
CA THR A 98 2.25 8.92 9.82
C THR A 98 1.36 8.67 8.60
N GLY A 99 1.08 7.40 8.35
CA GLY A 99 0.25 6.98 7.24
C GLY A 99 0.00 5.49 7.23
N ARG A 100 -0.62 5.02 6.14
CA ARG A 100 -0.94 3.62 5.93
C ARG A 100 -0.48 3.14 4.57
N LEU A 101 -0.06 1.89 4.52
CA LEU A 101 0.28 1.21 3.28
C LEU A 101 -0.93 0.41 2.82
N HIS A 102 -1.16 0.42 1.52
CA HIS A 102 -2.13 -0.44 0.88
C HIS A 102 -1.46 -1.11 -0.31
N SER A 103 -1.63 -2.42 -0.45
CA SER A 103 -1.06 -3.15 -1.58
C SER A 103 -2.11 -4.00 -2.27
N TRP A 104 -1.90 -4.26 -3.56
CA TRP A 104 -2.78 -5.10 -4.37
C TRP A 104 -2.00 -5.82 -5.46
N ILE A 105 -2.67 -6.77 -6.10
CA ILE A 105 -2.12 -7.54 -7.21
C ILE A 105 -2.99 -7.37 -8.43
N THR A 106 -2.39 -7.27 -9.61
CA THR A 106 -3.09 -7.23 -10.89
C THR A 106 -2.41 -8.09 -11.95
N ASP A 107 -3.13 -8.46 -13.01
CA ASP A 107 -2.55 -9.05 -14.23
C ASP A 107 -2.35 -8.01 -15.34
N LEU A 108 -2.56 -6.71 -15.07
CA LEU A 108 -2.13 -5.61 -15.91
C LEU A 108 -0.58 -5.57 -15.94
N PRO A 109 0.06 -5.58 -17.12
CA PRO A 109 1.50 -5.37 -17.21
C PRO A 109 1.90 -3.99 -16.67
N LEU A 110 2.74 -3.97 -15.64
CA LEU A 110 3.26 -2.77 -15.01
C LEU A 110 4.79 -2.75 -15.09
N GLU A 111 5.36 -1.56 -15.29
CA GLU A 111 6.81 -1.36 -15.22
C GLU A 111 7.26 -1.38 -13.75
N PRO A 112 8.22 -2.24 -13.36
CA PRO A 112 8.72 -2.27 -11.99
C PRO A 112 9.43 -0.96 -11.60
N THR A 113 9.09 -0.46 -10.43
CA THR A 113 9.85 0.59 -9.77
C THR A 113 11.03 -0.01 -9.00
N LYS A 114 12.01 0.84 -8.67
CA LYS A 114 13.18 0.43 -7.87
C LYS A 114 12.90 0.70 -6.39
N PRO A 115 13.40 -0.14 -5.46
CA PRO A 115 13.49 0.22 -4.05
C PRO A 115 14.22 1.55 -3.87
N ILE A 116 13.83 2.31 -2.85
CA ILE A 116 14.45 3.59 -2.50
C ILE A 116 15.52 3.40 -1.42
N ASP A 117 16.54 4.28 -1.43
CA ASP A 117 17.45 4.52 -0.29
C ASP A 117 17.27 5.99 0.11
N ALA A 118 16.52 6.22 1.17
CA ALA A 118 16.28 7.55 1.74
C ALA A 118 17.15 7.81 2.98
N GLY A 119 18.09 6.90 3.28
CA GLY A 119 18.98 6.99 4.42
C GLY A 119 18.34 6.69 5.77
N MET A 120 17.14 6.10 5.83
CA MET A 120 16.41 5.87 7.09
C MET A 120 17.05 4.81 7.99
N TRP A 121 17.89 3.96 7.41
CA TRP A 121 18.62 2.90 8.11
C TRP A 121 19.99 3.35 8.64
N ARG A 122 20.46 4.54 8.25
CA ARG A 122 21.79 5.05 8.59
C ARG A 122 21.77 5.72 9.97
#